data_AF-A0A958LX76-F1
#
_entry.id   AF-A0A958LX76-F1
#
_cell.length_a   1.000
_cell.length_b   1.000
_cell.length_c   1.000
_cell.angle_alpha   90.00
_cell.angle_beta   90.00
_cell.angle_gamma   90.00
#
_symmetry.space_group_name_H-M   'P 1'
#
loop_
_entity.id
_entity.type
_entity.pdbx_description
1 polymer ?
#
loop_
_entity_poly.entity_id
_entity_poly.type
_entity_poly.pdbx_seq_one_letter_code
_entity_poly.pdbx_strand_id
1 'polypeptide(L)'
;MDILINSLYSQKEIFLREVISNASDALDKIRFESLSDSDALGETRELEVRIDIDEEERYIQFRDTGVGMSRQELIQNLGTVAKTGTTSYLSALKEGKINLIGQFGVGFYSTFLVGKKVVVISKSNKDDQHIWTSESAASYTVEPDPEGNTLGRGTIVRIYLKEDSL
;
A
#
# COMPACT_ATOMS: atom_id res chain seq x y z
N MET A 1 -26.26 14.45 6.40
CA MET A 1 -25.24 13.37 6.51
C MET A 1 -24.95 12.73 5.16
N ASP A 2 -25.86 12.84 4.18
CA ASP A 2 -25.69 12.30 2.81
C ASP A 2 -24.69 13.06 1.93
N ILE A 3 -24.43 14.35 2.21
CA ILE A 3 -23.49 15.17 1.43
C ILE A 3 -22.04 14.73 1.63
N LEU A 4 -21.68 14.34 2.87
CA LEU A 4 -20.34 13.84 3.21
C LEU A 4 -20.09 12.46 2.61
N ILE A 5 -21.11 11.61 2.54
CA ILE A 5 -21.01 10.30 1.88
C ILE A 5 -20.89 10.51 0.36
N ASN A 6 -21.70 11.37 -0.26
CA ASN A 6 -21.57 11.64 -1.70
C ASN A 6 -20.22 12.27 -2.11
N SER A 7 -19.61 13.14 -1.29
CA SER A 7 -18.28 13.70 -1.59
C SER A 7 -17.14 12.70 -1.39
N LEU A 8 -17.31 11.71 -0.51
CA LEU A 8 -16.36 10.61 -0.31
C LEU A 8 -16.37 9.61 -1.47
N TYR A 9 -17.51 9.46 -2.13
CA TYR A 9 -17.70 8.52 -3.24
C TYR A 9 -17.34 9.13 -4.61
N SER A 10 -17.22 10.45 -4.73
CA SER A 10 -16.94 11.12 -6.00
C SER A 10 -15.47 11.09 -6.44
N GLN A 11 -14.55 10.59 -5.60
CA GLN A 11 -13.11 10.55 -5.89
C GLN A 11 -12.48 9.23 -5.48
N LYS A 12 -13.18 8.11 -5.73
CA LYS A 12 -12.70 6.76 -5.41
C LYS A 12 -11.33 6.50 -6.06
N GLU A 13 -11.05 7.08 -7.22
CA GLU A 13 -9.80 6.97 -8.00
C GLU A 13 -8.53 7.48 -7.30
N ILE A 14 -8.67 8.23 -6.20
CA ILE A 14 -7.54 8.78 -5.45
C ILE A 14 -6.56 7.70 -4.95
N PHE A 15 -7.05 6.48 -4.69
CA PHE A 15 -6.22 5.37 -4.24
C PHE A 15 -5.11 5.03 -5.24
N LEU A 16 -5.35 5.17 -6.54
CA LEU A 16 -4.35 4.94 -7.57
C LEU A 16 -3.16 5.87 -7.40
N ARG A 17 -3.44 7.17 -7.21
CA ARG A 17 -2.40 8.18 -6.97
C ARG A 17 -1.59 7.84 -5.73
N GLU A 18 -2.25 7.50 -4.63
CA GLU A 18 -1.57 7.24 -3.36
C GLU A 18 -0.72 5.96 -3.40
N VAL A 19 -1.23 4.88 -3.98
CA VAL A 19 -0.49 3.61 -4.08
C VAL A 19 0.71 3.76 -5.02
N ILE A 20 0.54 4.42 -6.18
CA ILE A 20 1.64 4.67 -7.12
C ILE A 20 2.68 5.62 -6.50
N SER A 21 2.26 6.65 -5.76
CA SER A 21 3.20 7.54 -5.06
C SER A 21 4.05 6.78 -4.05
N ASN A 22 3.43 5.91 -3.24
CA ASN A 22 4.16 5.09 -2.27
C ASN A 22 5.13 4.11 -2.94
N ALA A 23 4.74 3.53 -4.08
CA ALA A 23 5.62 2.67 -4.88
C ALA A 23 6.82 3.46 -5.44
N SER A 24 6.60 4.67 -5.95
CA SER A 24 7.67 5.56 -6.41
C SER A 24 8.65 5.90 -5.28
N ASP A 25 8.15 6.24 -4.10
CA ASP A 25 8.98 6.53 -2.93
C ASP A 25 9.83 5.30 -2.52
N ALA A 26 9.27 4.10 -2.63
CA ALA A 26 9.99 2.85 -2.35
C ALA A 26 11.10 2.58 -3.37
N LEU A 27 10.88 2.89 -4.64
CA LEU A 27 11.88 2.81 -5.71
C LEU A 27 13.00 3.82 -5.52
N ASP A 28 12.67 5.06 -5.17
CA ASP A 28 13.67 6.10 -4.91
C ASP A 28 14.53 5.76 -3.69
N LYS A 29 13.95 5.18 -2.64
CA LYS A 29 14.70 4.69 -1.47
C LYS A 29 15.73 3.63 -1.85
N ILE A 30 15.34 2.58 -2.58
CA ILE A 30 16.32 1.55 -2.96
C ILE A 30 17.35 2.08 -3.95
N ARG A 31 16.95 2.99 -4.85
CA ARG A 31 17.87 3.67 -5.76
C ARG A 31 18.91 4.47 -4.99
N PHE A 32 18.52 5.19 -3.95
CA PHE A 32 19.44 5.93 -3.10
C PHE A 32 20.38 5.00 -2.32
N GLU A 33 19.85 3.92 -1.73
CA GLU A 33 20.68 2.91 -1.05
C GLU A 33 21.73 2.31 -2.00
N SER A 34 21.36 2.06 -3.27
CA SER A 34 22.25 1.51 -4.29
C SER A 34 23.44 2.41 -4.68
N LEU A 35 23.39 3.71 -4.33
CA LEU A 35 24.52 4.62 -4.52
C LEU A 35 25.66 4.37 -3.53
N SER A 36 25.34 3.79 -2.37
CA SER A 36 26.31 3.52 -1.29
C SER A 36 26.61 2.03 -1.12
N ASP A 37 25.68 1.16 -1.52
CA ASP A 37 25.80 -0.29 -1.47
C ASP A 37 25.54 -0.88 -2.87
N SER A 38 26.60 -1.37 -3.52
CA SER A 38 26.50 -1.94 -4.87
C SER A 38 25.65 -3.21 -4.95
N ASP A 39 25.42 -3.89 -3.82
CA ASP A 39 24.66 -5.13 -3.75
C ASP A 39 23.19 -4.89 -3.36
N ALA A 40 22.79 -3.65 -3.06
CA ALA A 40 21.43 -3.32 -2.64
C ALA A 40 20.36 -3.75 -3.67
N LEU A 41 20.67 -3.70 -4.97
CA LEU A 41 19.75 -4.14 -6.01
C LEU A 41 19.71 -5.67 -6.20
N GLY A 42 20.75 -6.39 -5.76
CA GLY A 42 20.88 -7.84 -5.91
C GLY A 42 20.53 -8.34 -7.32
N GLU A 43 19.68 -9.36 -7.38
CA GLU A 43 19.14 -9.93 -8.62
C GLU A 43 17.96 -9.12 -9.18
N THR A 44 17.22 -8.40 -8.33
CA THR A 44 16.08 -7.56 -8.73
C THR A 44 16.57 -6.16 -9.14
N ARG A 45 17.18 -6.05 -10.33
CA ARG A 45 17.79 -4.80 -10.81
C ARG A 45 16.80 -3.83 -11.45
N GLU A 46 15.67 -4.32 -11.92
CA GLU A 46 14.61 -3.50 -12.52
C GLU A 46 14.00 -2.61 -11.43
N LEU A 47 13.81 -1.33 -11.75
CA LEU A 47 13.14 -0.35 -10.91
C LEU A 47 11.84 0.06 -11.60
N GLU A 48 10.73 -0.55 -11.18
CA GLU A 48 9.47 -0.45 -11.89
C GLU A 48 8.27 -0.62 -10.95
N VAL A 49 7.11 -0.19 -11.45
CA VAL A 49 5.81 -0.47 -10.87
C VAL A 49 4.98 -1.18 -11.94
N ARG A 50 4.53 -2.40 -11.65
CA ARG A 50 3.59 -3.18 -12.48
C ARG A 50 2.21 -3.12 -11.88
N ILE A 51 1.19 -2.99 -12.73
CA ILE A 51 -0.22 -2.98 -12.34
C ILE A 51 -0.90 -4.11 -13.08
N ASP A 52 -1.47 -5.06 -12.35
CA ASP A 52 -2.24 -6.17 -12.91
C ASP A 52 -3.66 -6.16 -12.35
N ILE A 53 -4.61 -6.58 -13.16
CA ILE A 53 -6.02 -6.73 -12.79
C ILE A 53 -6.42 -8.17 -13.03
N ASP A 54 -7.09 -8.76 -12.06
CA ASP A 54 -7.73 -10.06 -12.18
C ASP A 54 -9.25 -9.87 -12.07
N GLU A 55 -9.96 -10.07 -13.17
CA GLU A 55 -11.41 -9.89 -13.23
C GLU A 55 -12.17 -11.06 -12.59
N GLU A 56 -11.59 -12.27 -12.58
CA GLU A 56 -12.21 -13.47 -12.02
C GLU A 56 -12.20 -13.40 -10.49
N GLU A 57 -11.02 -13.11 -9.92
CA GLU A 57 -10.82 -12.94 -8.47
C GLU A 57 -11.16 -11.53 -7.98
N ARG A 58 -11.50 -10.62 -8.89
CA ARG A 58 -11.91 -9.22 -8.65
C ARG A 58 -10.91 -8.44 -7.80
N TYR A 59 -9.64 -8.42 -8.20
CA TYR A 59 -8.64 -7.57 -7.58
C TYR A 59 -7.85 -6.75 -8.59
N ILE A 60 -7.33 -5.63 -8.11
CA ILE A 60 -6.22 -4.90 -8.73
C ILE A 60 -5.00 -5.02 -7.83
N GLN A 61 -3.83 -5.25 -8.42
CA GLN A 61 -2.57 -5.30 -7.69
C GLN A 61 -1.54 -4.35 -8.27
N PHE A 62 -0.73 -3.77 -7.37
CA PHE A 62 0.40 -2.90 -7.69
C PHE A 62 1.63 -3.58 -7.13
N ARG A 63 2.56 -3.95 -8.01
CA ARG A 63 3.85 -4.52 -7.63
C ARG A 63 4.95 -3.52 -7.90
N ASP A 64 5.65 -3.09 -6.87
CA ASP A 64 6.91 -2.35 -7.00
C ASP A 64 8.11 -3.26 -6.71
N THR A 65 9.24 -2.91 -7.32
CA THR A 65 10.56 -3.51 -7.02
C THR A 65 11.39 -2.61 -6.11
N GLY A 66 10.73 -1.83 -5.25
CA GLY A 66 11.35 -0.89 -4.32
C GLY A 66 12.07 -1.56 -3.15
N VAL A 67 12.31 -0.80 -2.09
CA VAL A 67 13.06 -1.27 -0.90
C VAL A 67 12.36 -2.37 -0.09
N GLY A 68 11.04 -2.51 -0.24
CA GLY A 68 10.21 -3.42 0.56
C GLY A 68 10.15 -3.04 2.04
N MET A 69 9.51 -3.88 2.85
CA MET A 69 9.34 -3.70 4.29
C MET A 69 9.65 -5.00 5.02
N SER A 70 10.30 -4.89 6.17
CA SER A 70 10.38 -5.93 7.18
C SER A 70 9.05 -6.14 7.90
N ARG A 71 8.92 -7.24 8.65
CA ARG A 71 7.76 -7.50 9.50
C ARG A 71 7.46 -6.35 10.46
N GLN A 72 8.52 -5.78 11.05
CA GLN A 72 8.41 -4.70 12.00
C GLN A 72 7.93 -3.41 11.32
N GLU A 73 8.44 -3.10 10.13
CA GLU A 73 8.01 -1.95 9.34
C GLU A 73 6.55 -2.08 8.88
N LEU A 74 6.10 -3.28 8.49
CA LEU A 74 4.67 -3.53 8.20
C LEU A 74 3.79 -3.18 9.40
N ILE A 75 4.16 -3.64 10.60
CA ILE A 75 3.42 -3.33 11.85
C ILE A 75 3.46 -1.84 12.18
N GLN A 76 4.62 -1.19 12.02
CA GLN A 76 4.79 0.21 12.39
C GLN A 76 4.10 1.13 11.38
N ASN A 77 4.38 0.98 10.08
CA ASN A 77 3.91 1.85 9.02
C ASN A 77 2.43 1.63 8.71
N LEU A 78 1.99 0.37 8.61
CA LEU A 78 0.60 0.04 8.27
C LEU A 78 -0.27 -0.28 9.49
N GLY A 79 0.31 -0.41 10.68
CA GLY A 79 -0.45 -0.68 11.90
C GLY A 79 -0.60 0.51 12.84
N THR A 80 0.43 1.35 12.96
CA THR A 80 0.37 2.54 13.85
C THR A 80 -0.40 3.67 13.21
N VAL A 81 -0.18 3.89 11.91
CA VAL A 81 -0.89 4.91 11.13
C VAL A 81 -2.38 4.56 10.97
N ALA A 82 -2.77 3.28 11.04
CA ALA A 82 -4.18 2.89 11.06
C ALA A 82 -4.93 3.53 12.25
N LYS A 83 -4.26 3.64 13.40
CA LYS A 83 -4.88 4.17 14.63
C LYS A 83 -4.92 5.69 14.65
N THR A 84 -3.83 6.37 14.29
CA THR A 84 -3.72 7.84 14.36
C THR A 84 -4.16 8.50 13.05
N GLY A 85 -3.82 7.89 11.93
CA GLY A 85 -4.09 8.35 10.59
C GLY A 85 -5.55 8.24 10.17
N THR A 86 -6.29 7.21 10.59
CA THR A 86 -7.73 7.09 10.26
C THR A 86 -8.55 8.24 10.85
N THR A 87 -8.24 8.66 12.07
CA THR A 87 -8.91 9.81 12.71
C THR A 87 -8.60 11.11 11.97
N SER A 88 -7.32 11.37 11.66
CA SER A 88 -6.89 12.56 10.92
C SER A 88 -7.38 12.55 9.47
N TYR A 89 -7.43 11.40 8.81
CA TYR A 89 -7.95 11.20 7.46
C TYR A 89 -9.45 11.48 7.41
N LEU A 90 -10.24 10.86 8.28
CA LEU A 90 -11.68 11.13 8.39
C LEU A 90 -11.95 12.61 8.71
N SER A 91 -11.07 13.26 9.47
CA SER A 91 -11.20 14.68 9.80
C SER A 91 -10.84 15.58 8.61
N ALA A 92 -9.71 15.35 7.94
CA ALA A 92 -9.28 16.08 6.76
C ALA A 92 -10.26 15.93 5.58
N LEU A 93 -10.86 14.75 5.43
CA LEU A 93 -11.92 14.48 4.46
C LEU A 93 -13.21 15.21 4.81
N LYS A 94 -13.62 15.23 6.09
CA LYS A 94 -14.76 16.03 6.55
C LYS A 94 -14.57 17.52 6.28
N GLU A 95 -13.31 17.98 6.29
CA GLU A 95 -12.94 19.37 6.02
C GLU A 95 -12.70 19.68 4.52
N GLY A 96 -12.84 18.70 3.62
CA GLY A 96 -12.59 18.89 2.18
C GLY A 96 -11.13 19.17 1.81
N LYS A 97 -10.18 18.90 2.73
CA LYS A 97 -8.74 19.18 2.57
C LYS A 97 -8.00 18.01 1.91
N ILE A 98 -8.50 17.59 0.75
CA ILE A 98 -8.08 16.37 0.04
C ILE A 98 -6.62 16.46 -0.46
N ASN A 99 -6.16 17.66 -0.81
CA ASN A 99 -4.78 17.89 -1.27
C ASN A 99 -3.72 17.72 -0.16
N LEU A 100 -4.13 17.63 1.11
CA LEU A 100 -3.21 17.44 2.24
C LEU A 100 -3.06 15.95 2.64
N ILE A 101 -3.82 15.03 2.02
CA ILE A 101 -3.82 13.59 2.38
C ILE A 101 -2.43 12.95 2.21
N GLY A 102 -1.70 13.32 1.15
CA GLY A 102 -0.33 12.82 0.90
C GLY A 102 0.68 13.29 1.95
N GLN A 103 0.43 14.39 2.66
CA GLN A 103 1.34 14.92 3.68
C GLN A 103 1.22 14.22 5.04
N PHE A 104 0.15 13.45 5.27
CA PHE A 104 -0.09 12.79 6.55
C PHE A 104 0.32 11.30 6.58
N GLY A 105 0.82 10.76 5.47
CA GLY A 105 1.20 9.33 5.37
C GLY A 105 0.02 8.37 5.47
N VAL A 106 -1.22 8.87 5.28
CA VAL A 106 -2.46 8.08 5.40
C VAL A 106 -3.02 7.63 4.05
N GLY A 107 -2.35 7.97 2.94
CA GLY A 107 -2.78 7.70 1.58
C GLY A 107 -3.09 6.22 1.31
N PHE A 108 -2.35 5.30 1.95
CA PHE A 108 -2.59 3.87 1.85
C PHE A 108 -4.02 3.45 2.23
N TYR A 109 -4.66 4.09 3.21
CA TYR A 109 -6.01 3.69 3.64
C TYR A 109 -7.11 4.11 2.67
N SER A 110 -6.81 4.96 1.68
CA SER A 110 -7.74 5.23 0.57
C SER A 110 -8.06 3.97 -0.26
N THR A 111 -7.22 2.93 -0.17
CA THR A 111 -7.50 1.61 -0.77
C THR A 111 -8.79 0.99 -0.24
N PHE A 112 -9.21 1.28 1.00
CA PHE A 112 -10.48 0.81 1.56
C PHE A 112 -11.71 1.58 1.06
N LEU A 113 -11.54 2.65 0.26
CA LEU A 113 -12.67 3.28 -0.45
C LEU A 113 -13.26 2.30 -1.48
N VAL A 114 -12.40 1.59 -2.20
CA VAL A 114 -12.75 0.63 -3.27
C VAL A 114 -12.60 -0.83 -2.85
N GLY A 115 -11.73 -1.11 -1.88
CA GLY A 115 -11.39 -2.47 -1.45
C GLY A 115 -12.24 -2.97 -0.29
N LYS A 116 -12.69 -4.23 -0.39
CA LYS A 116 -13.26 -4.99 0.74
C LYS A 116 -12.18 -5.71 1.55
N LYS A 117 -11.03 -5.98 0.94
CA LYS A 117 -9.86 -6.61 1.56
C LYS A 117 -8.60 -6.09 0.87
N VAL A 118 -7.59 -5.76 1.66
CA VAL A 118 -6.27 -5.33 1.19
C VAL A 118 -5.24 -6.30 1.72
N VAL A 119 -4.40 -6.81 0.83
CA VAL A 119 -3.28 -7.69 1.13
C VAL A 119 -2.01 -7.00 0.67
N VAL A 120 -1.04 -6.86 1.57
CA VAL A 120 0.28 -6.31 1.28
C VAL A 120 1.31 -7.41 1.49
N ILE A 121 1.97 -7.82 0.40
CA ILE A 121 3.06 -8.79 0.45
C ILE A 121 4.34 -7.99 0.28
N SER A 122 5.31 -8.12 1.19
CA SER A 122 6.53 -7.32 1.13
C SER A 122 7.77 -8.12 1.48
N LYS A 123 8.85 -7.87 0.74
CA LYS A 123 10.18 -8.45 0.94
C LYS A 123 11.22 -7.33 0.93
N SER A 124 11.85 -7.10 2.08
CA SER A 124 13.04 -6.26 2.20
C SER A 124 14.31 -7.10 2.11
N ASN A 125 15.45 -6.53 1.71
CA ASN A 125 16.75 -7.21 1.80
C ASN A 125 17.13 -7.58 3.25
N LYS A 126 16.52 -6.93 4.24
CA LYS A 126 16.86 -7.04 5.67
C LYS A 126 16.02 -8.08 6.43
N ASP A 127 15.01 -8.68 5.81
CA ASP A 127 14.06 -9.59 6.46
C ASP A 127 13.44 -10.58 5.45
N ASP A 128 12.73 -11.59 5.94
CA ASP A 128 11.97 -12.54 5.13
C ASP A 128 10.72 -11.90 4.51
N GLN A 129 10.09 -12.61 3.56
CA GLN A 129 8.84 -12.15 2.95
C GLN A 129 7.69 -12.32 3.94
N HIS A 130 6.85 -11.28 4.05
CA HIS A 130 5.72 -11.26 4.95
C HIS A 130 4.46 -10.78 4.25
N ILE A 131 3.32 -11.24 4.75
CA ILE A 131 1.99 -10.88 4.29
C ILE A 131 1.28 -10.12 5.41
N TRP A 132 0.93 -8.87 5.12
CA TRP A 132 -0.01 -8.08 5.90
C TRP A 132 -1.39 -8.18 5.27
N THR A 133 -2.43 -8.50 6.03
CA THR A 133 -3.80 -8.60 5.53
C THR A 133 -4.77 -7.81 6.39
N SER A 134 -5.71 -7.12 5.75
CA SER A 134 -6.75 -6.38 6.44
C SER A 134 -8.03 -6.29 5.61
N GLU A 135 -9.17 -6.49 6.28
CA GLU A 135 -10.51 -6.31 5.71
C GLU A 135 -11.13 -4.95 6.08
N SER A 136 -10.49 -4.20 6.98
CA SER A 136 -10.94 -2.88 7.38
C SER A 136 -9.79 -2.07 7.99
N ALA A 137 -9.85 -0.75 7.91
CA ALA A 137 -8.84 0.12 8.50
C ALA A 137 -8.66 -0.03 10.04
N ALA A 138 -9.47 -0.85 10.72
CA ALA A 138 -9.44 -1.03 12.17
C ALA A 138 -8.56 -2.19 12.66
N SER A 139 -8.34 -3.23 11.84
CA SER A 139 -7.64 -4.45 12.25
C SER A 139 -6.84 -5.07 11.09
N TYR A 140 -5.78 -5.79 11.43
CA TYR A 140 -4.91 -6.46 10.47
C TYR A 140 -4.19 -7.66 11.10
N THR A 141 -3.66 -8.54 10.24
CA THR A 141 -2.72 -9.61 10.60
C THR A 141 -1.40 -9.42 9.86
N VAL A 142 -0.31 -9.95 10.43
CA VAL A 142 1.01 -10.01 9.77
C VAL A 142 1.62 -11.38 10.02
N GLU A 143 1.83 -12.12 8.93
CA GLU A 143 2.28 -13.50 8.94
C GLU A 143 3.46 -13.68 7.97
N PRO A 144 4.38 -14.63 8.22
CA PRO A 144 5.38 -15.01 7.22
C PRO A 144 4.69 -15.51 5.95
N ASP A 145 5.28 -15.22 4.78
CA ASP A 145 4.76 -15.75 3.53
C ASP A 145 5.09 -17.25 3.40
N PRO A 146 4.08 -18.14 3.30
CA PRO A 146 4.33 -19.59 3.18
C PRO A 146 5.04 -19.96 1.87
N GLU A 147 4.99 -19.13 0.84
CA GLU A 147 5.69 -19.35 -0.44
C GLU A 147 7.17 -18.95 -0.39
N GLY A 148 7.60 -18.33 0.71
CA GLY A 148 8.96 -17.83 0.88
C GLY A 148 9.23 -16.58 0.02
N ASN A 149 10.45 -16.45 -0.50
CA ASN A 149 10.84 -15.27 -1.28
C ASN A 149 10.41 -15.40 -2.75
N THR A 150 9.21 -14.92 -3.06
CA THR A 150 8.69 -14.87 -4.44
C THR A 150 8.88 -13.50 -5.11
N LEU A 151 9.11 -12.45 -4.31
CA LEU A 151 9.28 -11.09 -4.82
C LEU A 151 10.71 -10.75 -5.21
N GLY A 152 11.71 -11.41 -4.62
CA GLY A 152 13.11 -10.99 -4.63
C GLY A 152 13.31 -9.79 -3.69
N ARG A 153 12.70 -8.65 -4.05
CA ARG A 153 12.62 -7.42 -3.27
C ARG A 153 11.41 -6.59 -3.74
N GLY A 154 10.78 -5.86 -2.81
CA GLY A 154 9.73 -4.89 -3.12
C GLY A 154 8.42 -5.20 -2.41
N THR A 155 7.33 -4.66 -2.93
CA THR A 155 5.99 -4.80 -2.32
C THR A 155 4.92 -5.05 -3.37
N ILE A 156 3.97 -5.93 -3.05
CA ILE A 156 2.68 -6.05 -3.74
C ILE A 156 1.60 -5.47 -2.84
N VAL A 157 0.84 -4.50 -3.33
CA VAL A 157 -0.43 -4.06 -2.74
C VAL A 157 -1.56 -4.61 -3.59
N ARG A 158 -2.27 -5.63 -3.08
CA ARG A 158 -3.43 -6.26 -3.72
C ARG A 158 -4.72 -5.80 -3.05
N ILE A 159 -5.64 -5.28 -3.84
CA ILE A 159 -6.91 -4.71 -3.38
C ILE A 159 -8.02 -5.53 -4.00
N TYR A 160 -8.67 -6.36 -3.17
CA TYR A 160 -9.88 -7.06 -3.57
C TYR A 160 -11.04 -6.07 -3.54
N LEU A 161 -11.66 -5.88 -4.70
CA LEU A 161 -12.64 -4.82 -4.93
C LEU A 161 -13.99 -5.15 -4.28
N LYS A 162 -14.71 -4.10 -3.87
CA LYS A 162 -16.12 -4.17 -3.49
C LYS A 162 -16.98 -4.47 -4.72
N GLU A 163 -18.22 -4.92 -4.48
CA GLU A 163 -19.15 -5.25 -5.57
C GLU A 163 -19.46 -4.05 -6.48
N ASP A 164 -19.50 -2.85 -5.89
CA ASP A 164 -19.84 -1.57 -6.52
C ASP A 164 -18.64 -0.81 -7.13
N SER A 165 -17.48 -1.46 -7.21
CA SER A 165 -16.19 -0.80 -7.51
C SER A 165 -15.42 -1.49 -8.64
N LEU A 166 -16.14 -2.02 -9.63
CA LEU A 166 -15.61 -2.56 -10.90
C LEU A 166 -16.10 -1.72 -12.08
#